data_AF-A0A1I0B2R8-F1
#
_entry.id   AF-A0A1I0B2R8-F1
#
_cell.length_a   1.000
_cell.length_b   1.000
_cell.length_c   1.000
_cell.angle_alpha   90.00
_cell.angle_beta   90.00
_cell.angle_gamma   90.00
#
_symmetry.space_group_name_H-M   'P 1'
#
loop_
_entity.id
_entity.type
_entity.pdbx_description
1 polymer ?
#
loop_
_entity_poly.entity_id
_entity_poly.type
_entity_poly.pdbx_seq_one_letter_code
_entity_poly.pdbx_strand_id
1 'polypeptide(L)'
;MKQIIQWLIFLAPIASLVLIGNKTLKRFLPVALFVTVVVTLIYQAAYHYNWWREPGLFEWDKVANIPWVYSAYLVATIWIFKFTYGKFFVYLITNLILDGVYIYLWYPIQQNLGLASGEMSPHITYLMMIGVALLIYVFQIWYEKNLQSNQDTS
;
A
#
# COMPACT_ATOMS: atom_id res chain seq x y z
N MET A 1 23.83 0.51 -5.55
CA MET A 1 23.05 -0.42 -4.67
C MET A 1 21.66 0.11 -4.36
N LYS A 2 21.50 1.32 -3.79
CA LYS A 2 20.19 1.90 -3.44
C LYS A 2 19.18 1.96 -4.59
N GLN A 3 19.61 2.44 -5.76
CA GLN A 3 18.77 2.49 -6.97
C GLN A 3 18.30 1.11 -7.44
N ILE A 4 19.13 0.06 -7.32
CA ILE A 4 18.76 -1.31 -7.72
C ILE A 4 17.59 -1.78 -6.85
N ILE A 5 17.65 -1.52 -5.54
CA ILE A 5 16.58 -1.89 -4.59
C ILE A 5 15.29 -1.14 -4.94
N GLN A 6 15.36 0.16 -5.24
CA GLN A 6 14.19 0.96 -5.64
C GLN A 6 13.58 0.48 -6.97
N TRP A 7 14.42 0.12 -7.96
CA TRP A 7 13.95 -0.46 -9.22
C TRP A 7 13.27 -1.82 -9.00
N LEU A 8 13.77 -2.65 -8.08
CA LEU A 8 13.12 -3.91 -7.72
C LEU A 8 11.76 -3.68 -7.04
N ILE A 9 11.69 -2.75 -6.09
CA ILE A 9 10.43 -2.35 -5.43
C ILE A 9 9.44 -1.79 -6.45
N PHE A 10 9.93 -1.10 -7.49
CA PHE A 10 9.06 -0.55 -8.53
C PHE A 10 8.60 -1.61 -9.55
N LEU A 11 9.51 -2.40 -10.12
CA LEU A 11 9.20 -3.29 -11.24
C LEU A 11 8.65 -4.64 -10.81
N ALA A 12 9.10 -5.20 -9.69
CA ALA A 12 8.68 -6.54 -9.28
C ALA A 12 7.17 -6.63 -8.98
N PRO A 13 6.55 -5.67 -8.27
CA PRO A 13 5.11 -5.70 -8.06
C PRO A 13 4.36 -5.51 -9.39
N ILE A 14 4.76 -4.55 -10.22
CA ILE A 14 4.12 -4.33 -11.54
C ILE A 14 4.16 -5.60 -12.38
N ALA A 15 5.31 -6.29 -12.45
CA ALA A 15 5.44 -7.54 -13.18
C ALA A 15 4.50 -8.63 -12.63
N SER A 16 4.28 -8.67 -11.31
CA SER A 16 3.36 -9.64 -10.69
C SER A 16 1.89 -9.44 -11.07
N LEU A 17 1.49 -8.25 -11.55
CA LEU A 17 0.11 -7.99 -12.00
C LEU A 17 -0.30 -8.90 -13.17
N VAL A 18 0.66 -9.33 -14.00
CA VAL A 18 0.41 -10.25 -15.11
C VAL A 18 -0.17 -11.60 -14.62
N LEU A 19 0.13 -11.99 -13.38
CA LEU A 19 -0.31 -13.24 -12.76
C LEU A 19 -1.70 -13.13 -12.08
N ILE A 20 -2.25 -11.93 -11.95
CA ILE A 20 -3.50 -11.71 -11.18
C ILE A 20 -4.74 -12.13 -11.95
N GLY A 21 -4.79 -11.84 -13.26
CA GLY A 21 -5.92 -12.07 -14.14
C GLY A 21 -6.90 -10.88 -14.22
N ASN A 22 -7.48 -10.67 -15.41
CA ASN A 22 -8.26 -9.46 -15.75
C ASN A 22 -9.50 -9.25 -14.88
N LYS A 23 -10.22 -10.31 -14.49
CA LYS A 23 -11.43 -10.21 -13.66
C LYS A 23 -11.10 -9.69 -12.26
N THR A 24 -10.08 -10.28 -11.64
CA THR A 24 -9.61 -9.89 -10.30
C THR A 24 -9.02 -8.48 -10.32
N LEU A 25 -8.24 -8.16 -11.35
CA LEU A 25 -7.67 -6.81 -11.50
C LEU A 25 -8.79 -5.77 -11.56
N LYS A 26 -9.79 -5.92 -12.43
CA LYS A 26 -10.91 -4.96 -12.54
C LYS A 26 -11.70 -4.82 -11.24
N ARG A 27 -11.85 -5.92 -10.48
CA ARG A 27 -12.58 -5.93 -9.20
C ARG A 27 -11.88 -5.14 -8.09
N PHE A 28 -10.56 -5.23 -8.00
CA PHE A 28 -9.78 -4.64 -6.89
C PHE A 28 -8.94 -3.42 -7.27
N LEU A 29 -8.86 -3.08 -8.56
CA LEU A 29 -8.22 -1.84 -9.01
C LEU A 29 -8.81 -0.58 -8.35
N PRO A 30 -10.13 -0.44 -8.16
CA PRO A 30 -10.71 0.75 -7.51
C PRO A 30 -10.21 0.97 -6.09
N VAL A 31 -10.18 -0.09 -5.26
CA VAL A 31 -9.62 0.00 -3.89
C VAL A 31 -8.11 0.22 -3.90
N ALA A 32 -7.39 -0.37 -4.86
CA ALA A 32 -5.96 -0.16 -5.03
C ALA A 32 -5.61 1.29 -5.39
N LEU A 33 -6.40 1.92 -6.26
CA LEU A 33 -6.26 3.34 -6.58
C LEU A 33 -6.63 4.23 -5.38
N PHE A 34 -7.70 3.88 -4.67
CA PHE A 34 -8.13 4.60 -3.47
C PHE A 34 -7.03 4.59 -2.39
N VAL A 35 -6.45 3.43 -2.07
CA VAL A 35 -5.34 3.37 -1.11
C VAL A 35 -4.10 4.11 -1.61
N THR A 36 -3.83 4.10 -2.91
CA THR A 36 -2.71 4.86 -3.49
C THR A 36 -2.86 6.36 -3.20
N VAL A 37 -4.08 6.90 -3.33
CA VAL A 37 -4.36 8.30 -2.97
C VAL A 37 -4.17 8.54 -1.47
N VAL A 38 -4.73 7.68 -0.62
CA VAL A 38 -4.60 7.78 0.84
C VAL A 38 -3.12 7.76 1.26
N VAL A 39 -2.35 6.80 0.76
CA VAL A 39 -0.92 6.66 1.05
C VAL A 39 -0.14 7.84 0.49
N THR A 40 -0.49 8.37 -0.69
CA THR A 40 0.13 9.59 -1.22
C THR A 40 -0.03 10.77 -0.26
N LEU A 41 -1.23 10.96 0.31
CA LEU A 41 -1.48 12.02 1.29
C LEU A 41 -0.68 11.80 2.58
N ILE A 42 -0.57 10.55 3.04
CA ILE A 42 0.27 10.19 4.19
C ILE A 42 1.74 10.53 3.92
N TYR A 43 2.26 10.20 2.73
CA TYR A 43 3.64 10.53 2.34
C TYR A 43 3.88 12.04 2.26
N GLN A 44 2.93 12.79 1.72
CA GLN A 44 3.00 14.26 1.71
C GLN A 44 3.01 14.84 3.13
N ALA A 45 2.15 14.33 4.02
CA ALA A 45 2.13 14.73 5.42
C ALA A 45 3.45 14.36 6.11
N ALA A 46 3.98 13.16 5.86
CA ALA A 46 5.26 12.71 6.41
C ALA A 46 6.42 13.60 5.98
N TYR A 47 6.44 14.03 4.71
CA TYR A 47 7.43 14.96 4.19
C TYR A 47 7.28 16.36 4.84
N HIS A 48 6.05 16.86 4.95
CA HIS A 48 5.77 18.18 5.53
C HIS A 48 6.11 18.25 7.03
N TYR A 49 5.74 17.24 7.81
CA TYR A 49 5.96 17.15 9.25
C TYR A 49 7.26 16.45 9.65
N ASN A 50 8.10 16.08 8.68
CA ASN A 50 9.37 15.37 8.88
C ASN A 50 9.26 14.05 9.66
N TRP A 51 8.16 13.32 9.49
CA TRP A 51 7.97 12.01 10.12
C TRP A 51 8.98 10.98 9.61
N TRP A 52 9.14 10.92 8.29
CA TRP A 52 10.20 10.19 7.62
C TRP A 52 10.51 10.82 6.26
N ARG A 53 11.69 10.50 5.74
CA ARG A 53 12.19 10.86 4.42
C ARG A 53 12.81 9.63 3.79
N GLU A 54 12.52 9.43 2.53
CA GLU A 54 13.09 8.35 1.72
C GLU A 54 13.76 8.99 0.51
N PRO A 55 14.93 8.48 0.07
CA PRO A 55 15.42 8.82 -1.25
C PRO A 55 14.40 8.31 -2.26
N GLY A 56 14.04 9.18 -3.19
CA GLY A 56 13.24 8.84 -4.35
C GLY A 56 14.04 8.02 -5.37
N LEU A 57 13.35 7.33 -6.28
CA LEU A 57 13.99 6.74 -7.45
C LEU A 57 14.35 7.82 -8.48
N PHE A 58 13.54 8.88 -8.51
CA PHE A 58 13.72 10.05 -9.33
C PHE A 58 14.13 11.25 -8.46
N GLU A 59 14.47 12.39 -9.08
CA GLU A 59 14.82 13.57 -8.28
C GLU A 59 13.59 14.26 -7.67
N TRP A 60 12.43 14.06 -8.29
CA TRP A 60 11.17 14.74 -7.99
C TRP A 60 10.19 13.92 -7.12
N ASP A 61 10.43 12.62 -6.91
CA ASP A 61 9.52 11.72 -6.16
C ASP A 61 9.85 11.63 -4.65
N LYS A 62 10.65 12.57 -4.12
CA LYS A 62 11.03 12.61 -2.70
C LYS A 62 9.86 12.85 -1.75
N VAL A 63 8.78 13.46 -2.25
CA VAL A 63 7.57 13.78 -1.47
C VAL A 63 6.59 12.60 -1.46
N ALA A 64 6.49 11.88 -2.57
CA ALA A 64 5.65 10.69 -2.71
C ALA A 64 6.43 9.64 -3.49
N ASN A 65 7.05 8.71 -2.76
CA ASN A 65 8.00 7.76 -3.32
C ASN A 65 7.31 6.83 -4.32
N ILE A 66 7.64 6.98 -5.61
CA ILE A 66 6.92 6.30 -6.70
C ILE A 66 6.99 4.76 -6.57
N PRO A 67 8.18 4.16 -6.40
CA PRO A 67 8.33 2.73 -6.12
C PRO A 67 7.40 2.20 -5.03
N TRP A 68 7.30 2.90 -3.91
CA TRP A 68 6.47 2.45 -2.80
C TRP A 68 4.99 2.69 -3.06
N VAL A 69 4.61 3.93 -3.34
CA VAL A 69 3.20 4.36 -3.35
C VAL A 69 2.47 3.84 -4.59
N TYR A 70 3.07 3.97 -5.77
CA TYR A 70 2.39 3.71 -7.05
C TYR A 70 2.69 2.32 -7.63
N SER A 71 3.55 1.54 -6.97
CA SER A 71 3.80 0.14 -7.33
C SER A 71 3.56 -0.78 -6.15
N ALA A 72 4.43 -0.76 -5.12
CA ALA A 72 4.38 -1.75 -4.06
C ALA A 72 3.04 -1.75 -3.30
N TYR A 73 2.59 -0.60 -2.79
CA TYR A 73 1.30 -0.50 -2.08
C TYR A 73 0.12 -0.84 -2.99
N LEU A 74 0.04 -0.22 -4.17
CA LEU A 74 -1.03 -0.45 -5.14
C LEU A 74 -1.19 -1.94 -5.44
N VAL A 75 -0.10 -2.61 -5.81
CA VAL A 75 -0.12 -4.02 -6.22
C VAL A 75 -0.31 -4.95 -5.02
N ALA A 76 0.34 -4.68 -3.89
CA ALA A 76 0.18 -5.47 -2.67
C ALA A 76 -1.27 -5.48 -2.21
N THR A 77 -1.96 -4.35 -2.26
CA THR A 77 -3.39 -4.27 -1.94
C THR A 77 -4.21 -5.19 -2.84
N ILE A 78 -3.97 -5.22 -4.16
CA ILE A 78 -4.71 -6.12 -5.06
C ILE A 78 -4.50 -7.58 -4.68
N TRP A 79 -3.26 -7.97 -4.35
CA TRP A 79 -2.96 -9.34 -3.91
C TRP A 79 -3.61 -9.70 -2.58
N ILE A 80 -3.52 -8.82 -1.59
CA ILE A 80 -4.14 -9.01 -0.28
C ILE A 80 -5.64 -9.22 -0.46
N PHE A 81 -6.31 -8.30 -1.18
CA PHE A 81 -7.74 -8.43 -1.44
C PHE A 81 -8.08 -9.69 -2.25
N LYS A 82 -7.28 -10.06 -3.25
CA LYS A 82 -7.48 -11.31 -4.01
C LYS A 82 -7.56 -12.53 -3.09
N PHE A 83 -6.72 -12.61 -2.06
CA PHE A 83 -6.65 -13.78 -1.19
C PHE A 83 -7.59 -13.72 0.01
N THR A 84 -7.93 -12.53 0.49
CA THR A 84 -8.60 -12.40 1.79
C THR A 84 -9.98 -11.73 1.73
N TYR A 85 -10.35 -11.12 0.61
CA TYR A 85 -11.61 -10.40 0.51
C TYR A 85 -12.82 -11.32 0.69
N GLY A 86 -13.85 -10.82 1.39
CA GLY A 86 -15.01 -11.59 1.83
C GLY A 86 -14.83 -12.28 3.19
N LYS A 87 -13.61 -12.31 3.75
CA LYS A 87 -13.30 -12.84 5.08
C LYS A 87 -12.60 -11.77 5.92
N PHE A 88 -13.37 -10.90 6.57
CA PHE A 88 -12.84 -9.73 7.29
C PHE A 88 -11.70 -10.04 8.26
N PHE A 89 -11.85 -11.06 9.11
CA PHE A 89 -10.81 -11.42 10.08
C PHE A 89 -9.53 -11.93 9.41
N VAL A 90 -9.64 -12.68 8.31
CA VAL A 90 -8.47 -13.15 7.53
C VAL A 90 -7.76 -11.96 6.90
N TYR A 91 -8.52 -11.03 6.32
CA TYR A 91 -7.98 -9.78 5.77
C TYR A 91 -7.25 -8.95 6.83
N LEU A 92 -7.88 -8.76 7.99
CA LEU A 92 -7.34 -7.93 9.06
C LEU A 92 -6.05 -8.52 9.63
N ILE A 93 -6.05 -9.81 9.95
CA ILE A 93 -4.85 -10.51 10.46
C ILE A 93 -3.73 -10.47 9.42
N THR A 94 -4.06 -10.67 8.13
CA THR A 94 -3.05 -10.61 7.06
C THR A 94 -2.40 -9.23 6.97
N ASN A 95 -3.19 -8.14 7.02
CA ASN A 95 -2.63 -6.79 7.02
C ASN A 95 -1.80 -6.51 8.28
N LEU A 96 -2.31 -6.87 9.47
CA LEU A 96 -1.57 -6.70 10.73
C LEU A 96 -0.19 -7.38 10.68
N ILE A 97 -0.12 -8.61 10.15
CA ILE A 97 1.15 -9.32 10.01
C ILE A 97 2.05 -8.62 8.99
N LEU A 98 1.55 -8.29 7.81
CA LEU A 98 2.35 -7.67 6.75
C LEU A 98 2.87 -6.29 7.15
N ASP A 99 2.02 -5.45 7.72
CA ASP A 99 2.38 -4.12 8.22
C ASP A 99 3.34 -4.22 9.40
N GLY A 100 3.14 -5.20 10.28
CA GLY A 100 4.04 -5.47 11.39
C GLY A 100 5.43 -5.88 10.91
N VAL A 101 5.50 -6.81 9.95
CA VAL A 101 6.76 -7.21 9.31
C VAL A 101 7.42 -6.01 8.62
N TYR A 102 6.64 -5.19 7.90
CA TYR A 102 7.17 -4.01 7.25
C TYR A 102 7.80 -3.03 8.25
N ILE A 103 7.09 -2.69 9.32
CA ILE A 103 7.49 -1.65 10.27
C ILE A 103 8.59 -2.12 11.22
N TYR A 104 8.49 -3.34 11.77
CA TYR A 104 9.41 -3.80 12.82
C TYR A 104 10.63 -4.54 12.25
N LEU A 105 10.55 -5.08 11.03
CA LEU A 105 11.67 -5.82 10.44
C LEU A 105 12.26 -5.08 9.23
N TRP A 106 11.43 -4.74 8.24
CA TRP A 106 11.94 -4.21 6.98
C TRP A 106 12.35 -2.73 7.05
N TYR A 107 11.59 -1.89 7.76
CA TYR A 107 11.89 -0.46 7.88
C TYR A 107 13.23 -0.16 8.59
N PRO A 108 13.61 -0.84 9.69
CA PRO A 108 14.95 -0.71 10.27
C PRO A 108 16.07 -1.10 9.29
N ILE A 109 15.86 -2.14 8.47
CA ILE A 109 16.80 -2.53 7.42
C ILE A 109 16.93 -1.40 6.38
N GLN A 110 15.83 -0.78 5.96
CA GLN A 110 15.87 0.38 5.07
C GLN A 110 16.63 1.55 5.69
N GLN A 111 16.46 1.82 6.99
CA GLN A 111 17.20 2.87 7.69
C GLN A 111 18.71 2.59 7.69
N ASN A 112 19.12 1.36 8.01
CA ASN A 112 20.52 0.94 8.00
C ASN A 112 21.14 1.03 6.59
N LEU A 113 20.36 0.79 5.54
CA LEU A 113 20.78 0.95 4.15
C LEU A 113 20.74 2.41 3.67
N GLY A 114 20.29 3.35 4.51
CA GLY A 114 20.07 4.76 4.17
C GLY A 114 19.05 4.94 3.04
N LEU A 115 18.04 4.07 3.00
CA LEU A 115 16.85 4.12 2.13
C LEU A 115 15.63 4.70 2.84
N ALA A 116 15.73 4.94 4.15
CA ALA A 116 14.75 5.67 4.93
C ALA A 116 15.48 6.41 6.05
N SER A 117 14.93 7.53 6.47
CA SER A 117 15.38 8.28 7.65
C SER A 117 14.16 8.88 8.31
N GLY A 118 13.97 8.69 9.60
CA GLY A 118 12.79 9.19 10.29
C GLY A 118 12.76 8.69 11.74
N GLU A 119 12.24 9.53 12.63
CA GLU A 119 12.17 9.26 14.06
C GLU A 119 10.74 8.97 14.52
N MET A 120 9.79 8.89 13.58
CA MET A 120 8.41 8.57 13.91
C MET A 120 8.33 7.20 14.59
N SER A 121 7.61 7.14 15.71
CA SER A 121 7.45 5.92 16.50
C SER A 121 6.85 4.80 15.64
N PRO A 122 7.49 3.62 15.58
CA PRO A 122 6.97 2.46 14.86
C PRO A 122 5.54 2.10 15.25
N HIS A 123 5.17 2.29 16.52
CA HIS A 123 3.82 2.02 17.01
C HIS A 123 2.77 2.96 16.43
N ILE A 124 3.10 4.25 16.25
CA ILE A 124 2.18 5.23 15.66
C ILE A 124 2.01 4.93 14.17
N THR A 125 3.10 4.67 13.46
CA THR A 125 3.04 4.25 12.05
C THR A 125 2.21 2.97 11.88
N TYR A 126 2.37 2.01 12.78
CA TYR A 126 1.61 0.75 12.75
C TYR A 126 0.12 1.00 12.97
N LEU A 127 -0.25 1.83 13.95
CA LEU A 127 -1.64 2.20 14.18
C LEU A 127 -2.25 2.93 12.97
N MET A 128 -1.46 3.78 12.31
CA MET A 128 -1.88 4.46 11.08
C MET A 128 -2.17 3.45 9.96
N MET A 129 -1.29 2.45 9.76
CA MET A 129 -1.50 1.41 8.74
C MET A 129 -2.73 0.54 9.05
N ILE A 130 -3.00 0.23 10.32
CA ILE A 130 -4.25 -0.43 10.73
C ILE A 130 -5.47 0.42 10.34
N GLY A 131 -5.41 1.73 10.59
CA GLY A 131 -6.46 2.66 10.18
C GLY A 131 -6.70 2.65 8.67
N VAL A 132 -5.63 2.67 7.88
CA VAL A 132 -5.69 2.57 6.41
C VAL A 132 -6.29 1.22 5.98
N ALA A 133 -5.85 0.12 6.58
CA ALA A 133 -6.36 -1.23 6.29
C ALA A 133 -7.87 -1.34 6.55
N LEU A 134 -8.37 -0.78 7.65
CA LEU A 134 -9.81 -0.73 7.94
C LEU A 134 -10.54 0.15 6.92
N LEU A 135 -10.01 1.34 6.63
CA LEU A 135 -10.60 2.29 5.70
C LEU A 135 -10.79 1.69 4.30
N ILE A 136 -9.76 1.03 3.77
CA ILE A 136 -9.80 0.47 2.41
C ILE A 136 -10.71 -0.75 2.32
N TYR A 137 -10.87 -1.51 3.42
CA TYR A 137 -11.83 -2.63 3.47
C TYR A 137 -13.27 -2.13 3.45
N VAL A 138 -13.58 -1.10 4.23
CA VAL A 138 -14.90 -0.44 4.22
C VAL A 138 -15.20 0.13 2.83
N PHE A 139 -14.21 0.78 2.20
CA PHE A 139 -14.33 1.28 0.84
C PHE A 139 -14.69 0.16 -0.16
N GLN A 140 -14.00 -0.99 -0.10
CA GLN A 140 -14.30 -2.11 -1.00
C GLN A 140 -15.71 -2.67 -0.80
N ILE A 141 -16.18 -2.79 0.45
CA ILE A 141 -17.56 -3.24 0.72
C ILE A 141 -18.56 -2.26 0.10
N TRP A 142 -18.35 -0.96 0.33
CA TRP A 142 -19.22 0.08 -0.24
C TRP A 142 -19.22 0.02 -1.77
N TYR A 143 -18.05 -0.13 -2.39
CA TYR A 143 -17.90 -0.22 -3.83
C TYR A 143 -18.64 -1.43 -4.42
N GLU A 144 -18.49 -2.62 -3.82
CA GLU A 144 -19.17 -3.83 -4.32
C GLU A 144 -20.69 -3.79 -4.12
N LYS A 145 -21.17 -3.21 -3.02
CA LYS A 145 -22.61 -3.06 -2.78
C LYS A 145 -23.28 -2.21 -3.87
N ASN A 146 -22.65 -1.11 -4.28
CA ASN A 146 -23.20 -0.25 -5.34
C ASN A 146 -23.17 -0.91 -6.72
N LEU A 147 -22.17 -1.76 -6.98
CA LEU A 147 -22.12 -2.54 -8.23
C LEU A 147 -23.27 -3.54 -8.31
N GLN A 148 -23.60 -4.22 -7.20
CA GLN A 148 -24.70 -5.19 -7.14
C GLN A 148 -26.06 -4.49 -7.32
N SER A 149 -26.31 -3.38 -6.63
CA SER A 149 -27.58 -2.65 -6.75
C SER A 149 -27.87 -2.16 -8.17
N ASN A 150 -26.82 -1.82 -8.93
CA ASN A 150 -26.95 -1.37 -10.33
C ASN A 150 -27.26 -2.52 -11.30
N GLN A 151 -26.94 -3.76 -10.95
CA GLN A 151 -27.28 -4.94 -11.76
C GLN A 151 -28.71 -5.42 -11.49
N ASP A 152 -29.24 -5.20 -10.29
CA ASP A 152 -30.62 -5.57 -9.93
C ASP A 152 -31.66 -4.58 -10.50
N THR A 153 -31.24 -3.41 -10.97
CA THR A 153 -32.09 -2.34 -11.51
C THR A 153 -32.04 -2.20 -13.03
N SER A 154 -31.22 -3.00 -13.72
CA SER A 154 -31.02 -3.01 -15.18
C SER A 154 -31.61 -4.25 -15.83
#